data_AF-A0A931UZY3-F1
#
_entry.id   AF-A0A931UZY3-F1
#
_cell.length_a   1.000
_cell.length_b   1.000
_cell.length_c   1.000
_cell.angle_alpha   90.00
_cell.angle_beta   90.00
_cell.angle_gamma   90.00
#
_symmetry.space_group_name_H-M   'P 1'
#
loop_
_entity.id
_entity.type
_entity.pdbx_description
1 polymer ?
#
loop_
_entity_poly.entity_id
_entity_poly.type
_entity_poly.pdbx_seq_one_letter_code
_entity_poly.pdbx_strand_id
1 'polypeptide(L)'
;MGALDDLARKLSDPKRIGLDEDLGNQLRLADESVTKMRLEAQSEEGRAFRAIHLLGAWVEDDTDLLGKGEVYWWAIPALGNRAGKVVWTPLCGLPTGAPPEKVGDKEWMKGFSLADPPLLAAIPPSDDYVAAFVHLGFFDDDWAPAKLAPAMKAGLAALAEIKTPADSPEAFSAPIRKAIFDSLKAQQDDLMLERTIRVLREEGKGFGAGAIGSALTQFIRVYWIVRDLERTEQLGPWSLAKGQEQRVLPPSGLEGNGLLAIFARGGPVRAEPFGTLDVERPFVNAAIEPRHETALAGGFNLVAEGDADVVAFYTPPG
;
A
#
# COMPACT_ATOMS: atom_id res chain seq x y z
N MET A 1 0.41 -17.98 11.68
CA MET A 1 -0.56 -17.77 10.59
C MET A 1 0.26 -17.53 9.34
N GLY A 2 0.01 -18.26 8.26
CA GLY A 2 0.82 -18.16 7.04
C GLY A 2 0.46 -16.91 6.25
N ALA A 3 1.36 -16.40 5.40
CA ALA A 3 1.13 -15.16 4.66
C ALA A 3 -0.11 -15.21 3.73
N LEU A 4 -0.46 -16.39 3.22
CA LEU A 4 -1.68 -16.60 2.44
C LEU A 4 -2.95 -16.56 3.30
N ASP A 5 -2.88 -16.98 4.57
CA ASP A 5 -4.01 -16.87 5.50
C ASP A 5 -4.35 -15.40 5.75
N ASP A 6 -3.32 -14.59 6.04
CA ASP A 6 -3.45 -13.15 6.23
C ASP A 6 -4.01 -12.45 4.97
N LEU A 7 -3.54 -12.84 3.79
CA LEU A 7 -4.04 -12.32 2.53
C LEU A 7 -5.50 -12.73 2.30
N ALA A 8 -5.86 -13.99 2.55
CA ALA A 8 -7.23 -14.49 2.41
C ALA A 8 -8.19 -13.73 3.31
N ARG A 9 -7.82 -13.53 4.58
CA ARG A 9 -8.60 -12.74 5.54
C ARG A 9 -8.82 -11.31 5.06
N LYS A 10 -7.77 -10.64 4.57
CA LYS A 10 -7.90 -9.27 4.04
C LYS A 10 -8.79 -9.22 2.80
N LEU A 11 -8.61 -10.12 1.86
CA LEU A 11 -9.35 -10.12 0.59
C LEU A 11 -10.82 -10.53 0.76
N SER A 12 -11.15 -11.30 1.79
CA SER A 12 -12.52 -11.77 2.07
C SER A 12 -13.29 -10.92 3.09
N ASP A 13 -12.69 -9.86 3.65
CA ASP A 13 -13.29 -9.08 4.73
C ASP A 13 -14.63 -8.42 4.31
N PRO A 14 -15.78 -8.86 4.88
CA PRO A 14 -17.08 -8.29 4.55
C PRO A 14 -17.31 -6.92 5.21
N LYS A 15 -16.46 -6.50 6.17
CA LYS A 15 -16.57 -5.20 6.84
C LYS A 15 -15.93 -4.05 6.06
N ARG A 16 -15.48 -4.32 4.83
CA ARG A 16 -14.88 -3.32 3.96
C ARG A 16 -15.85 -2.16 3.71
N ILE A 17 -15.31 -0.95 3.71
CA ILE A 17 -16.11 0.26 3.54
C ILE A 17 -16.96 0.22 2.25
N GLY A 18 -18.26 0.48 2.39
CA GLY A 18 -19.21 0.51 1.28
C GLY A 18 -19.63 -0.86 0.74
N LEU A 19 -19.12 -1.96 1.28
CA LEU A 19 -19.49 -3.31 0.88
C LEU A 19 -20.73 -3.79 1.66
N ASP A 20 -21.76 -4.22 0.94
CA ASP A 20 -22.88 -4.98 1.49
C ASP A 20 -22.93 -6.39 0.88
N GLU A 21 -23.83 -7.23 1.40
CA GLU A 21 -23.95 -8.63 1.00
C GLU A 21 -24.29 -8.79 -0.49
N ASP A 22 -25.20 -7.97 -1.01
CA ASP A 22 -25.61 -8.00 -2.41
C ASP A 22 -24.44 -7.68 -3.34
N LEU A 23 -23.68 -6.61 -3.05
CA LEU A 23 -22.49 -6.26 -3.81
C LEU A 23 -21.38 -7.31 -3.66
N GLY A 24 -21.19 -7.86 -2.46
CA GLY A 24 -20.24 -8.96 -2.24
C GLY A 24 -20.53 -10.15 -3.17
N ASN A 25 -21.79 -10.53 -3.29
CA ASN A 25 -22.23 -11.60 -4.18
C ASN A 25 -22.00 -11.25 -5.66
N GLN A 26 -22.36 -10.04 -6.11
CA GLN A 26 -22.13 -9.59 -7.48
C GLN A 26 -20.64 -9.57 -7.86
N LEU A 27 -19.80 -9.14 -6.91
CA LEU A 27 -18.35 -9.09 -7.03
C LEU A 27 -17.69 -10.45 -6.78
N ARG A 28 -18.45 -11.51 -6.52
CA ARG A 28 -17.95 -12.89 -6.29
C ARG A 28 -16.98 -12.98 -5.12
N LEU A 29 -17.15 -12.10 -4.13
CA LEU A 29 -16.47 -12.20 -2.85
C LEU A 29 -16.85 -13.53 -2.22
N ALA A 30 -15.86 -14.24 -1.71
CA ALA A 30 -16.07 -15.52 -1.05
C ALA A 30 -15.59 -15.40 0.40
N ASP A 31 -16.03 -16.34 1.24
CA ASP A 31 -15.51 -16.43 2.60
C ASP A 31 -14.00 -16.68 2.61
N GLU A 32 -13.39 -16.54 3.79
CA GLU A 32 -11.94 -16.68 3.99
C GLU A 32 -11.43 -18.06 3.53
N SER A 33 -12.17 -19.14 3.79
CA SER A 33 -11.75 -20.50 3.46
C SER A 33 -11.72 -20.74 1.94
N VAL A 34 -12.75 -20.26 1.23
CA VAL A 34 -12.83 -20.35 -0.23
C VAL A 34 -11.82 -19.42 -0.89
N THR A 35 -11.62 -18.23 -0.33
CA THR A 35 -10.62 -17.28 -0.81
C THR A 35 -9.21 -17.87 -0.66
N LYS A 36 -8.91 -18.50 0.49
CA LYS A 36 -7.67 -19.21 0.71
C LYS A 36 -7.45 -20.33 -0.32
N MET A 37 -8.45 -21.20 -0.55
CA MET A 37 -8.34 -22.24 -1.59
C MET A 37 -8.08 -21.65 -2.99
N ARG A 38 -8.71 -20.51 -3.32
CA ARG A 38 -8.49 -19.83 -4.60
C ARG A 38 -7.08 -19.24 -4.71
N LEU A 39 -6.53 -18.71 -3.62
CA LEU A 39 -5.14 -18.24 -3.57
C LEU A 39 -4.17 -19.40 -3.72
N GLU A 40 -4.36 -20.49 -2.96
CA GLU A 40 -3.53 -21.70 -3.05
C GLU A 40 -3.54 -22.31 -4.45
N ALA A 41 -4.69 -22.31 -5.13
CA ALA A 41 -4.81 -22.78 -6.51
C ALA A 41 -4.06 -21.90 -7.54
N GLN A 42 -3.74 -20.66 -7.18
CA GLN A 42 -2.93 -19.75 -7.99
C GLN A 42 -1.47 -19.67 -7.53
N SER A 43 -1.13 -20.29 -6.41
CA SER A 43 0.26 -20.39 -5.97
C SER A 43 1.03 -21.31 -6.91
N GLU A 44 2.22 -20.88 -7.30
CA GLU A 44 3.15 -21.65 -8.10
C GLU A 44 4.37 -21.97 -7.22
N GLU A 45 4.89 -23.19 -7.28
CA GLU A 45 6.07 -23.57 -6.49
C GLU A 45 7.24 -22.62 -6.79
N GLY A 46 7.82 -22.02 -5.74
CA GLY A 46 8.89 -21.03 -5.86
C GLY A 46 8.44 -19.64 -6.31
N ARG A 47 7.13 -19.35 -6.39
CA ARG A 47 6.60 -18.02 -6.74
C ARG A 47 5.45 -17.62 -5.82
N ALA A 48 5.67 -16.51 -5.11
CA ALA A 48 4.68 -15.97 -4.20
C ALA A 48 3.83 -14.85 -4.80
N PHE A 49 2.64 -14.66 -4.21
CA PHE A 49 1.88 -13.44 -4.39
C PHE A 49 2.69 -12.21 -4.00
N ARG A 50 2.41 -11.09 -4.69
CA ARG A 50 2.88 -9.77 -4.26
C ARG A 50 1.73 -8.98 -3.67
N ALA A 51 2.02 -8.15 -2.68
CA ALA A 51 1.02 -7.29 -2.05
C ALA A 51 1.51 -5.85 -1.99
N ILE A 52 0.71 -4.91 -2.50
CA ILE A 52 0.96 -3.47 -2.43
C ILE A 52 0.27 -2.94 -1.18
N HIS A 53 1.04 -2.36 -0.26
CA HIS A 53 0.55 -1.82 1.00
C HIS A 53 0.83 -0.33 1.14
N LEU A 54 -0.15 0.42 1.63
CA LEU A 54 0.00 1.83 1.95
C LEU A 54 0.69 1.99 3.31
N LEU A 55 1.79 2.74 3.38
CA LEU A 55 2.58 2.91 4.62
C LEU A 55 2.25 4.22 5.34
N GLY A 56 2.07 5.30 4.59
CA GLY A 56 1.80 6.61 5.19
C GLY A 56 1.55 7.70 4.16
N ALA A 57 0.98 8.80 4.64
CA ALA A 57 0.87 10.04 3.90
C ALA A 57 1.25 11.21 4.82
N TRP A 58 2.08 12.10 4.29
CA TRP A 58 2.50 13.35 4.93
C TRP A 58 1.83 14.51 4.19
N VAL A 59 1.08 15.32 4.92
CA VAL A 59 0.40 16.51 4.40
C VAL A 59 1.38 17.68 4.45
N GLU A 60 1.73 18.23 3.30
CA GLU A 60 2.58 19.43 3.18
C GLU A 60 1.82 20.70 3.53
N ASP A 61 0.61 20.77 2.99
CA ASP A 61 -0.31 21.89 3.03
C ASP A 61 -1.70 21.27 3.02
N ASP A 62 -2.44 21.49 4.10
CA ASP A 62 -3.77 20.94 4.32
C ASP A 62 -4.84 21.67 3.51
N THR A 63 -4.47 22.59 2.59
CA THR A 63 -5.33 23.41 1.71
C THR A 63 -6.32 24.33 2.43
N ASP A 64 -6.55 24.08 3.70
CA ASP A 64 -7.68 24.57 4.45
C ASP A 64 -7.27 25.77 5.30
N LEU A 65 -7.59 26.99 4.84
CA LEU A 65 -7.18 28.27 5.47
C LEU A 65 -7.58 28.41 6.96
N LEU A 66 -8.42 27.52 7.49
CA LEU A 66 -8.95 27.54 8.86
C LEU A 66 -8.48 26.37 9.74
N GLY A 67 -7.59 25.49 9.24
CA GLY A 67 -7.02 24.37 10.01
C GLY A 67 -8.07 23.36 10.51
N LYS A 68 -9.12 23.17 9.70
CA LYS A 68 -10.18 22.18 9.95
C LYS A 68 -10.12 21.00 8.99
N GLY A 69 -9.16 20.99 8.08
CA GLY A 69 -9.01 20.03 7.00
C GLY A 69 -9.02 18.62 7.56
N GLU A 70 -9.89 17.81 6.97
CA GLU A 70 -9.91 16.38 7.21
C GLU A 70 -9.56 15.70 5.90
N VAL A 71 -8.47 14.94 5.88
CA VAL A 71 -8.01 14.29 4.66
C VAL A 71 -8.60 12.90 4.58
N TYR A 72 -9.26 12.58 3.46
CA TYR A 72 -9.73 11.22 3.17
C TYR A 72 -9.03 10.65 1.94
N TRP A 73 -9.08 9.33 1.79
CA TRP A 73 -8.44 8.67 0.66
C TRP A 73 -9.23 7.46 0.17
N TRP A 74 -9.00 7.10 -1.09
CA TRP A 74 -9.54 5.91 -1.71
C TRP A 74 -8.62 5.38 -2.80
N ALA A 75 -8.75 4.09 -3.12
CA ALA A 75 -7.91 3.39 -4.09
C ALA A 75 -8.72 2.38 -4.92
N ILE A 76 -8.33 2.20 -6.19
CA ILE A 76 -8.93 1.23 -7.12
C ILE A 76 -7.82 0.34 -7.69
N PRO A 77 -7.77 -0.95 -7.32
CA PRO A 77 -6.78 -1.89 -7.86
C PRO A 77 -7.20 -2.51 -9.19
N ALA A 78 -6.21 -2.79 -10.05
CA ALA A 78 -6.36 -3.54 -11.29
C ALA A 78 -5.06 -4.22 -11.71
N LEU A 79 -5.14 -5.20 -12.63
CA LEU A 79 -4.00 -5.92 -13.18
C LEU A 79 -3.90 -5.70 -14.68
N GLY A 80 -2.69 -5.47 -15.19
CA GLY A 80 -2.38 -5.50 -16.62
C GLY A 80 -1.91 -6.88 -17.04
N ASN A 81 -2.56 -7.46 -18.06
CA ASN A 81 -2.19 -8.76 -18.60
C ASN A 81 -1.24 -8.66 -19.81
N ARG A 82 -0.66 -9.79 -20.21
CA ARG A 82 0.23 -9.90 -21.39
C ARG A 82 -0.41 -9.49 -22.71
N ALA A 83 -1.74 -9.56 -22.81
CA ALA A 83 -2.48 -9.11 -23.98
C ALA A 83 -2.66 -7.58 -24.03
N GLY A 84 -2.07 -6.84 -23.08
CA GLY A 84 -2.17 -5.38 -22.99
C GLY A 84 -3.53 -4.90 -22.47
N LYS A 85 -4.35 -5.79 -21.88
CA LYS A 85 -5.63 -5.44 -21.30
C LYS A 85 -5.52 -5.25 -19.79
N VAL A 86 -6.43 -4.45 -19.24
CA VAL A 86 -6.60 -4.28 -17.80
C VAL A 86 -7.78 -5.10 -17.34
N VAL A 87 -7.55 -5.92 -16.32
CA VAL A 87 -8.51 -6.85 -15.73
C VAL A 87 -8.56 -6.68 -14.23
N TRP A 88 -9.63 -7.20 -13.63
CA TRP A 88 -9.81 -7.23 -12.19
C TRP A 88 -10.34 -8.59 -11.75
N THR A 89 -9.93 -9.01 -10.55
CA THR A 89 -10.48 -10.17 -9.87
C THR A 89 -10.59 -9.87 -8.38
N PRO A 90 -11.46 -10.58 -7.63
CA PRO A 90 -11.55 -10.41 -6.17
C PRO A 90 -10.22 -10.68 -5.45
N LEU A 91 -9.36 -11.52 -6.04
CA LEU A 91 -8.05 -11.83 -5.47
C LEU A 91 -7.02 -10.71 -5.67
N CYS A 92 -7.30 -9.74 -6.55
CA CYS A 92 -6.51 -8.53 -6.67
C CYS A 92 -6.85 -7.50 -5.58
N GLY A 93 -8.03 -7.62 -4.95
CA GLY A 93 -8.56 -6.66 -4.00
C GLY A 93 -9.71 -5.85 -4.57
N LEU A 94 -10.44 -5.16 -3.71
CA LEU A 94 -11.57 -4.31 -4.06
C LEU A 94 -11.20 -2.84 -3.93
N PRO A 95 -11.94 -1.93 -4.59
CA PRO A 95 -11.93 -0.52 -4.23
C PRO A 95 -12.02 -0.35 -2.71
N THR A 96 -11.15 0.46 -2.14
CA THR A 96 -11.00 0.64 -0.69
C THR A 96 -10.70 2.09 -0.36
N GLY A 97 -10.81 2.47 0.91
CA GLY A 97 -10.48 3.81 1.39
C GLY A 97 -10.67 3.93 2.90
N ALA A 98 -10.42 5.11 3.45
CA ALA A 98 -10.70 5.41 4.86
C ALA A 98 -11.36 6.80 4.99
N PRO A 99 -12.29 6.96 5.96
CA PRO A 99 -12.99 8.22 6.17
C PRO A 99 -12.02 9.36 6.52
N PRO A 100 -12.48 10.62 6.47
CA PRO A 100 -11.65 11.77 6.80
C PRO A 100 -10.97 11.64 8.14
N GLU A 101 -9.69 11.97 8.16
CA GLU A 101 -8.86 12.07 9.36
C GLU A 101 -8.42 13.53 9.52
N LYS A 102 -8.63 14.07 10.72
CA LYS A 102 -8.08 15.38 11.05
C LYS A 102 -6.55 15.34 11.08
N VAL A 103 -5.94 16.10 10.19
CA VAL A 103 -4.48 16.21 10.03
C VAL A 103 -4.16 17.63 9.59
N GLY A 104 -3.15 18.26 10.19
CA GLY A 104 -2.76 19.63 9.83
C GLY A 104 -1.62 19.70 8.82
N ASP A 105 -1.27 20.92 8.46
CA ASP A 105 -0.02 21.26 7.79
C ASP A 105 1.19 20.58 8.43
N LYS A 106 2.01 19.93 7.60
CA LYS A 106 3.25 19.28 8.03
C LYS A 106 2.97 18.26 9.13
N GLU A 107 1.96 17.43 8.92
CA GLU A 107 1.64 16.31 9.78
C GLU A 107 1.50 15.00 8.99
N TRP A 108 1.83 13.90 9.67
CA TRP A 108 1.55 12.56 9.19
C TRP A 108 0.10 12.20 9.48
N MET A 109 -0.59 11.61 8.50
CA MET A 109 -1.81 10.86 8.77
C MET A 109 -1.49 9.65 9.68
N LYS A 110 -2.21 9.54 10.79
CA LYS A 110 -2.02 8.56 11.87
C LYS A 110 -2.90 7.33 11.68
N GLY A 111 -3.92 7.38 10.81
CA GLY A 111 -4.83 6.28 10.51
C GLY A 111 -4.18 5.07 9.81
N PHE A 112 -2.95 5.20 9.32
CA PHE A 112 -2.19 4.10 8.71
C PHE A 112 -1.45 3.28 9.76
N SER A 113 -1.85 2.01 9.92
CA SER A 113 -1.13 1.05 10.77
C SER A 113 0.14 0.56 10.08
N LEU A 114 1.30 0.70 10.73
CA LEU A 114 2.54 0.07 10.23
C LEU A 114 2.62 -1.42 10.55
N ALA A 115 1.86 -1.90 11.55
CA ALA A 115 1.78 -3.32 11.88
C ALA A 115 0.95 -4.09 10.86
N ASP A 116 -0.19 -3.50 10.47
CA ASP A 116 -1.13 -4.07 9.51
C ASP A 116 -1.54 -3.04 8.46
N PRO A 117 -0.64 -2.69 7.53
CA PRO A 117 -0.90 -1.61 6.58
C PRO A 117 -2.02 -1.96 5.61
N PRO A 118 -2.84 -0.96 5.20
CA PRO A 118 -3.92 -1.16 4.24
C PRO A 118 -3.41 -1.85 2.97
N LEU A 119 -4.08 -2.94 2.59
CA LEU A 119 -3.81 -3.63 1.31
C LEU A 119 -4.46 -2.83 0.19
N LEU A 120 -3.64 -2.34 -0.74
CA LEU A 120 -4.09 -1.65 -1.94
C LEU A 120 -4.38 -2.63 -3.08
N ALA A 121 -3.49 -3.60 -3.30
CA ALA A 121 -3.66 -4.63 -4.32
C ALA A 121 -2.88 -5.90 -3.98
N ALA A 122 -3.39 -7.05 -4.41
CA ALA A 122 -2.64 -8.30 -4.52
C ALA A 122 -2.37 -8.64 -6.00
N ILE A 123 -1.20 -9.20 -6.25
CA ILE A 123 -0.72 -9.57 -7.58
C ILE A 123 -0.43 -11.07 -7.57
N PRO A 124 -1.14 -11.88 -8.38
CA PRO A 124 -0.85 -13.30 -8.50
C PRO A 124 0.56 -13.56 -9.04
N PRO A 125 1.20 -14.69 -8.68
CA PRO A 125 2.51 -15.07 -9.20
C PRO A 125 2.50 -15.41 -10.71
N SER A 126 1.31 -15.58 -11.29
CA SER A 126 1.10 -15.94 -12.69
C SER A 126 1.83 -15.01 -13.66
N ASP A 127 2.43 -15.64 -14.67
CA ASP A 127 3.09 -14.99 -15.80
C ASP A 127 2.15 -14.17 -16.68
N ASP A 128 0.84 -14.43 -16.63
CA ASP A 128 -0.17 -13.72 -17.42
C ASP A 128 -0.27 -12.23 -17.07
N TYR A 129 0.17 -11.85 -15.87
CA TYR A 129 0.18 -10.47 -15.41
C TYR A 129 1.58 -9.86 -15.55
N VAL A 130 1.61 -8.67 -16.15
CA VAL A 130 2.84 -7.88 -16.42
C VAL A 130 2.83 -6.52 -15.74
N ALA A 131 1.70 -6.09 -15.20
CA ALA A 131 1.57 -4.87 -14.43
C ALA A 131 0.51 -5.00 -13.35
N ALA A 132 0.65 -4.23 -12.28
CA ALA A 132 -0.41 -3.89 -11.36
C ALA A 132 -0.61 -2.38 -11.35
N PHE A 133 -1.86 -1.96 -11.28
CA PHE A 133 -2.25 -0.56 -11.24
C PHE A 133 -3.06 -0.31 -9.99
N VAL A 134 -2.77 0.79 -9.29
CA VAL A 134 -3.60 1.30 -8.20
C VAL A 134 -3.88 2.75 -8.50
N HIS A 135 -5.12 3.06 -8.87
CA HIS A 135 -5.55 4.45 -8.96
C HIS A 135 -5.84 4.96 -7.55
N LEU A 136 -5.09 5.95 -7.09
CA LEU A 136 -5.08 6.42 -5.70
C LEU A 136 -5.48 7.89 -5.65
N GLY A 137 -6.43 8.22 -4.77
CA GLY A 137 -6.94 9.57 -4.54
C GLY A 137 -6.80 9.98 -3.07
N PHE A 138 -6.32 11.20 -2.83
CA PHE A 138 -6.33 11.90 -1.55
C PHE A 138 -6.91 13.30 -1.77
N PHE A 139 -7.81 13.67 -0.87
CA PHE A 139 -8.60 14.89 -0.95
C PHE A 139 -8.71 15.47 0.45
N ASP A 140 -8.65 16.79 0.53
CA ASP A 140 -9.02 17.53 1.72
C ASP A 140 -10.52 17.84 1.67
N ASP A 141 -11.21 17.54 2.75
CA ASP A 141 -12.65 17.68 2.85
C ASP A 141 -13.04 19.12 3.17
N ASP A 142 -13.68 19.73 2.19
CA ASP A 142 -14.19 21.07 2.28
C ASP A 142 -15.51 21.10 3.06
N TRP A 143 -15.44 21.59 4.29
CA TRP A 143 -16.55 22.08 5.11
C TRP A 143 -17.52 21.01 5.65
N ALA A 144 -17.57 19.79 5.13
CA ALA A 144 -18.50 18.76 5.59
C ALA A 144 -18.01 17.30 5.42
N PRO A 145 -17.81 16.55 6.53
CA PRO A 145 -17.30 15.18 6.56
C PRO A 145 -17.67 14.32 5.35
N ALA A 146 -16.67 14.00 4.53
CA ALA A 146 -16.81 13.22 3.32
C ALA A 146 -17.47 11.88 3.62
N LYS A 147 -18.59 11.60 2.96
CA LYS A 147 -19.38 10.37 3.16
C LYS A 147 -18.81 9.22 2.33
N LEU A 148 -17.63 8.75 2.74
CA LEU A 148 -16.88 7.78 1.96
C LEU A 148 -17.59 6.42 1.82
N ALA A 149 -18.31 5.94 2.83
CA ALA A 149 -18.99 4.64 2.75
C ALA A 149 -20.02 4.55 1.59
N PRO A 150 -20.97 5.49 1.45
CA PRO A 150 -21.82 5.57 0.26
C PRO A 150 -21.05 5.70 -1.06
N ALA A 151 -19.96 6.47 -1.09
CA ALA A 151 -19.18 6.66 -2.31
C ALA A 151 -18.43 5.41 -2.75
N MET A 152 -17.83 4.69 -1.80
CA MET A 152 -17.20 3.40 -2.07
C MET A 152 -18.22 2.37 -2.51
N LYS A 153 -19.43 2.37 -1.94
CA LYS A 153 -20.55 1.55 -2.42
C LYS A 153 -20.88 1.84 -3.89
N ALA A 154 -20.94 3.11 -4.28
CA ALA A 154 -21.16 3.50 -5.68
C ALA A 154 -20.03 3.02 -6.61
N GLY A 155 -18.77 3.16 -6.17
CA GLY A 155 -17.61 2.63 -6.90
C GLY A 155 -17.64 1.10 -7.05
N LEU A 156 -17.98 0.38 -5.98
CA LEU A 156 -18.12 -1.09 -5.99
C LEU A 156 -19.24 -1.54 -6.94
N ALA A 157 -20.37 -0.83 -6.95
CA ALA A 157 -21.45 -1.08 -7.91
C ALA A 157 -20.99 -0.85 -9.36
N ALA A 158 -20.27 0.24 -9.63
CA ALA A 158 -19.71 0.50 -10.95
C ALA A 158 -18.69 -0.57 -11.38
N LEU A 159 -17.86 -1.07 -10.45
CA LEU A 159 -16.96 -2.19 -10.71
C LEU A 159 -17.71 -3.47 -11.06
N ALA A 160 -18.82 -3.76 -10.37
CA ALA A 160 -19.63 -4.94 -10.63
C ALA A 160 -20.20 -4.95 -12.06
N GLU A 161 -20.40 -3.79 -12.69
CA GLU A 161 -20.85 -3.66 -14.07
C GLU A 161 -19.75 -3.87 -15.12
N ILE A 162 -18.47 -3.86 -14.75
CA ILE A 162 -17.36 -4.10 -15.68
C ILE A 162 -17.29 -5.60 -16.00
N LYS A 163 -17.76 -5.98 -17.19
CA LYS A 163 -17.76 -7.40 -17.66
C LYS A 163 -16.62 -7.75 -18.60
N THR A 164 -15.97 -6.75 -19.20
CA THR A 164 -14.93 -6.95 -20.21
C THR A 164 -13.61 -6.31 -19.78
N PRO A 165 -12.46 -6.92 -20.13
CA PRO A 165 -11.17 -6.28 -19.96
C PRO A 165 -11.11 -4.91 -20.65
N ALA A 166 -10.49 -3.93 -20.01
CA ALA A 166 -10.31 -2.58 -20.55
C ALA A 166 -9.00 -2.43 -21.33
N ASP A 167 -8.91 -1.41 -22.18
CA ASP A 167 -7.72 -1.12 -22.99
C ASP A 167 -6.61 -0.37 -22.23
N SER A 168 -6.95 0.29 -21.12
CA SER A 168 -6.00 1.06 -20.32
C SER A 168 -6.45 1.12 -18.85
N PRO A 169 -5.55 1.42 -17.91
CA PRO A 169 -5.92 1.60 -16.51
C PRO A 169 -6.88 2.78 -16.31
N GLU A 170 -6.77 3.83 -17.13
CA GLU A 170 -7.71 4.96 -17.12
C GLU A 170 -9.11 4.52 -17.60
N ALA A 171 -9.19 3.73 -18.67
CA ALA A 171 -10.47 3.21 -19.17
C ALA A 171 -11.14 2.27 -18.15
N PHE A 172 -10.34 1.47 -17.43
CA PHE A 172 -10.83 0.62 -16.36
C PHE A 172 -11.35 1.43 -15.15
N SER A 173 -10.54 2.37 -14.67
CA SER A 173 -10.84 3.11 -13.42
C SER A 173 -11.85 4.24 -13.61
N ALA A 174 -11.97 4.82 -14.80
CA ALA A 174 -12.85 5.97 -15.07
C ALA A 174 -14.31 5.80 -14.60
N PRO A 175 -15.04 4.72 -14.92
CA PRO A 175 -16.43 4.56 -14.46
C PRO A 175 -16.52 4.41 -12.94
N ILE A 176 -15.59 3.70 -12.31
CA ILE A 176 -15.53 3.48 -10.86
C ILE A 176 -15.25 4.81 -10.16
N ARG A 177 -14.21 5.51 -10.60
CA ARG A 177 -13.82 6.84 -10.12
C ARG A 177 -14.97 7.83 -10.24
N LYS A 178 -15.63 7.87 -11.40
CA LYS A 178 -16.77 8.77 -11.62
C LYS A 178 -17.89 8.51 -10.61
N ALA A 179 -18.22 7.24 -10.35
CA ALA A 179 -19.24 6.89 -9.36
C ALA A 179 -18.87 7.32 -7.93
N ILE A 180 -17.59 7.16 -7.55
CA ILE A 180 -17.07 7.64 -6.26
C ILE A 180 -17.18 9.18 -6.20
N PHE A 181 -16.68 9.90 -7.21
CA PHE A 181 -16.69 11.36 -7.27
C PHE A 181 -18.09 11.96 -7.25
N ASP A 182 -19.00 11.43 -8.05
CA ASP A 182 -20.40 11.90 -8.08
C ASP A 182 -21.07 11.72 -6.71
N SER A 183 -20.75 10.62 -6.00
CA SER A 183 -21.32 10.35 -4.68
C SER A 183 -20.69 11.21 -3.57
N LEU A 184 -19.40 11.52 -3.65
CA LEU A 184 -18.71 12.40 -2.71
C LEU A 184 -19.08 13.87 -2.94
N LYS A 185 -19.45 14.21 -4.18
CA LYS A 185 -19.44 15.59 -4.67
C LYS A 185 -18.04 16.20 -4.63
N ALA A 186 -17.01 15.39 -4.90
CA ALA A 186 -15.59 15.75 -4.80
C ALA A 186 -15.14 16.96 -5.63
N GLN A 187 -15.99 17.54 -6.49
CA GLN A 187 -15.73 18.85 -7.11
C GLN A 187 -15.84 20.01 -6.13
N GLN A 188 -16.36 19.74 -4.93
CA GLN A 188 -16.47 20.68 -3.82
C GLN A 188 -15.27 20.61 -2.89
N ASP A 189 -14.40 19.60 -3.07
CA ASP A 189 -13.27 19.26 -2.22
C ASP A 189 -11.96 19.60 -2.93
N ASP A 190 -10.92 19.92 -2.16
CA ASP A 190 -9.60 20.20 -2.69
C ASP A 190 -8.81 18.91 -3.01
N LEU A 191 -8.31 18.85 -4.25
CA LEU A 191 -7.52 17.71 -4.74
C LEU A 191 -6.07 17.80 -4.26
N MET A 192 -5.67 16.89 -3.37
CA MET A 192 -4.28 16.80 -2.91
C MET A 192 -3.42 15.89 -3.81
N LEU A 193 -3.94 14.71 -4.16
CA LEU A 193 -3.30 13.73 -5.05
C LEU A 193 -4.35 12.90 -5.78
N GLU A 194 -4.22 12.78 -7.10
CA GLU A 194 -4.91 11.77 -7.88
C GLU A 194 -3.95 11.17 -8.89
N ARG A 195 -3.57 9.90 -8.69
CA ARG A 195 -2.56 9.26 -9.54
C ARG A 195 -2.73 7.75 -9.63
N THR A 196 -2.46 7.22 -10.82
CA THR A 196 -2.27 5.77 -11.01
C THR A 196 -0.84 5.38 -10.66
N ILE A 197 -0.67 4.63 -9.57
CA ILE A 197 0.56 3.90 -9.26
C ILE A 197 0.66 2.73 -10.23
N ARG A 198 1.83 2.54 -10.83
CA ARG A 198 2.11 1.44 -11.75
C ARG A 198 3.29 0.63 -11.22
N VAL A 199 3.05 -0.64 -10.93
CA VAL A 199 4.08 -1.62 -10.59
C VAL A 199 4.25 -2.55 -11.79
N LEU A 200 5.43 -2.53 -12.40
CA LEU A 200 5.73 -3.34 -13.57
C LEU A 200 6.42 -4.63 -13.18
N ARG A 201 6.14 -5.69 -13.93
CA ARG A 201 6.93 -6.92 -13.88
C ARG A 201 8.24 -6.69 -14.64
N GLU A 202 9.35 -6.87 -13.95
CA GLU A 202 10.68 -6.97 -14.53
C GLU A 202 11.03 -8.45 -14.78
N GLU A 203 11.67 -8.71 -15.91
CA GLU A 203 12.16 -10.05 -16.26
C GLU A 203 13.19 -10.52 -15.21
N GLY A 204 13.02 -11.74 -14.70
CA GLY A 204 13.87 -12.31 -13.64
C GLY A 204 13.67 -11.74 -12.23
N LYS A 205 13.02 -10.58 -12.06
CA LYS A 205 12.85 -9.90 -10.75
C LYS A 205 11.39 -9.79 -10.27
N GLY A 206 10.42 -10.11 -11.13
CA GLY A 206 9.01 -10.00 -10.78
C GLY A 206 8.58 -8.53 -10.60
N PHE A 207 7.68 -8.24 -9.67
CA PHE A 207 7.07 -6.90 -9.50
C PHE A 207 7.83 -5.97 -8.54
N GLY A 208 9.18 -5.98 -8.54
CA GLY A 208 9.97 -5.05 -7.72
C GLY A 208 9.70 -5.16 -6.21
N ALA A 209 9.62 -6.39 -5.69
CA ALA A 209 9.31 -6.65 -4.29
C ALA A 209 10.42 -6.17 -3.35
N GLY A 210 10.03 -5.75 -2.14
CA GLY A 210 10.91 -5.28 -1.08
C GLY A 210 11.25 -3.79 -1.14
N ALA A 211 10.66 -3.02 -2.07
CA ALA A 211 10.95 -1.60 -2.24
C ALA A 211 9.77 -0.71 -1.86
N ILE A 212 10.09 0.43 -1.23
CA ILE A 212 9.14 1.51 -0.97
C ILE A 212 9.09 2.44 -2.18
N GLY A 213 7.87 2.69 -2.68
CA GLY A 213 7.57 3.70 -3.68
C GLY A 213 6.97 4.96 -3.04
N SER A 214 6.98 6.06 -3.79
CA SER A 214 6.35 7.31 -3.35
C SER A 214 5.72 8.09 -4.50
N ALA A 215 4.71 8.89 -4.16
CA ALA A 215 4.10 9.90 -5.03
C ALA A 215 4.03 11.20 -4.25
N LEU A 216 4.46 12.30 -4.87
CA LEU A 216 4.56 13.61 -4.25
C LEU A 216 3.85 14.65 -5.11
N THR A 217 3.08 15.52 -4.47
CA THR A 217 2.57 16.78 -5.01
C THR A 217 3.06 17.93 -4.12
N GLN A 218 2.60 19.14 -4.38
CA GLN A 218 2.84 20.28 -3.48
C GLN A 218 2.05 20.20 -2.17
N PHE A 219 1.02 19.35 -2.10
CA PHE A 219 0.09 19.25 -0.97
C PHE A 219 0.30 17.99 -0.13
N ILE A 220 0.76 16.89 -0.73
CA ILE A 220 0.87 15.61 -0.02
C ILE A 220 1.99 14.72 -0.59
N ARG A 221 2.63 13.95 0.30
CA ARG A 221 3.57 12.88 -0.04
C ARG A 221 3.03 11.55 0.46
N VAL A 222 2.91 10.56 -0.42
CA VAL A 222 2.31 9.25 -0.11
C VAL A 222 3.32 8.14 -0.38
N TYR A 223 3.37 7.15 0.52
CA TYR A 223 4.36 6.07 0.51
C TYR A 223 3.70 4.70 0.56
N TRP A 224 4.19 3.76 -0.25
CA TRP A 224 3.70 2.38 -0.30
C TRP A 224 4.85 1.40 -0.45
N ILE A 225 4.63 0.13 -0.11
CA ILE A 225 5.59 -0.96 -0.33
C ILE A 225 4.98 -2.07 -1.16
N VAL A 226 5.78 -2.70 -2.02
CA VAL A 226 5.45 -3.98 -2.65
C VAL A 226 6.13 -5.10 -1.87
N ARG A 227 5.37 -6.00 -1.27
CA ARG A 227 5.88 -7.14 -0.51
C ARG A 227 5.81 -8.42 -1.34
N ASP A 228 6.86 -9.22 -1.28
CA ASP A 228 6.80 -10.65 -1.58
C ASP A 228 6.20 -11.35 -0.35
N LEU A 229 5.02 -11.95 -0.47
CA LEU A 229 4.34 -12.50 0.71
C LEU A 229 5.04 -13.71 1.33
N GLU A 230 5.90 -14.39 0.58
CA GLU A 230 6.66 -15.52 1.11
C GLU A 230 8.02 -15.08 1.65
N ARG A 231 8.65 -14.10 0.99
CA ARG A 231 10.07 -13.76 1.20
C ARG A 231 10.30 -12.43 1.91
N THR A 232 9.39 -11.47 1.79
CA THR A 232 9.55 -10.16 2.44
C THR A 232 9.16 -10.25 3.92
N GLU A 233 10.18 -10.25 4.76
CA GLU A 233 10.08 -10.18 6.20
C GLU A 233 9.74 -8.75 6.62
N GLN A 234 8.74 -8.58 7.49
CA GLN A 234 8.44 -7.31 8.14
C GLN A 234 9.02 -7.33 9.55
N LEU A 235 9.76 -6.28 9.89
CA LEU A 235 10.45 -6.09 11.16
C LEU A 235 9.86 -4.84 11.83
N GLY A 236 9.42 -5.00 13.08
CA GLY A 236 8.63 -3.99 13.77
C GLY A 236 7.11 -4.13 13.46
N PRO A 237 6.33 -3.05 13.63
CA PRO A 237 6.77 -1.68 13.88
C PRO A 237 7.33 -1.48 15.28
N TRP A 238 8.14 -0.44 15.43
CA TRP A 238 8.61 0.05 16.72
C TRP A 238 8.22 1.51 16.88
N SER A 239 7.60 1.84 18.00
CA SER A 239 7.48 3.22 18.46
C SER A 239 8.67 3.51 19.36
N LEU A 240 9.57 4.37 18.89
CA LEU A 240 10.83 4.69 19.54
C LEU A 240 10.74 6.09 20.14
N ALA A 241 11.02 6.20 21.44
CA ALA A 241 11.21 7.49 22.08
C ALA A 241 12.58 8.09 21.74
N LYS A 242 12.72 9.41 21.84
CA LYS A 242 14.02 10.07 21.66
C LYS A 242 15.14 9.42 22.48
N GLY A 243 16.23 9.06 21.81
CA GLY A 243 17.42 8.41 22.38
C GLY A 243 17.32 6.89 22.47
N GLN A 244 16.18 6.30 22.15
CA GLN A 244 16.00 4.84 22.15
C GLN A 244 16.73 4.22 20.97
N GLU A 245 17.38 3.09 21.24
CA GLU A 245 18.03 2.25 20.25
C GLU A 245 17.22 0.96 20.04
N GLN A 246 17.09 0.53 18.79
CA GLN A 246 16.48 -0.74 18.41
C GLN A 246 17.41 -1.49 17.47
N ARG A 247 17.79 -2.71 17.89
CA ARG A 247 18.50 -3.64 17.01
C ARG A 247 17.53 -4.28 16.04
N VAL A 248 17.83 -4.21 14.74
CA VAL A 248 17.06 -4.85 13.68
C VAL A 248 17.84 -6.03 13.15
N LEU A 249 17.27 -7.22 13.29
CA LEU A 249 17.85 -8.48 12.84
C LEU A 249 16.77 -9.30 12.12
N PRO A 250 16.81 -9.36 10.78
CA PRO A 250 15.90 -10.23 10.03
C PRO A 250 16.14 -11.70 10.37
N PRO A 251 15.09 -12.53 10.57
CA PRO A 251 15.22 -13.97 10.80
C PRO A 251 16.10 -14.71 9.80
N SER A 252 16.02 -14.37 8.50
CA SER A 252 16.89 -14.98 7.48
C SER A 252 18.36 -14.53 7.56
N GLY A 253 18.65 -13.46 8.31
CA GLY A 253 19.92 -12.73 8.22
C GLY A 253 19.97 -11.79 7.01
N LEU A 254 20.86 -10.80 7.09
CA LEU A 254 21.12 -9.85 6.00
C LEU A 254 22.18 -10.45 5.08
N GLU A 255 21.79 -10.83 3.87
CA GLU A 255 22.61 -11.50 2.86
C GLU A 255 22.90 -10.55 1.69
N GLY A 256 24.03 -10.76 1.02
CA GLY A 256 24.37 -10.04 -0.20
C GLY A 256 23.28 -10.14 -1.27
N ASN A 257 22.98 -9.01 -1.90
CA ASN A 257 21.90 -8.79 -2.87
C ASN A 257 20.47 -8.85 -2.31
N GLY A 258 20.29 -9.03 -1.00
CA GLY A 258 19.00 -8.80 -0.36
C GLY A 258 18.60 -7.32 -0.42
N LEU A 259 17.29 -7.05 -0.41
CA LEU A 259 16.74 -5.69 -0.43
C LEU A 259 16.18 -5.34 0.95
N LEU A 260 16.73 -4.29 1.54
CA LEU A 260 16.26 -3.68 2.78
C LEU A 260 15.50 -2.40 2.44
N ALA A 261 14.30 -2.27 2.99
CA ALA A 261 13.56 -1.02 3.01
C ALA A 261 13.26 -0.62 4.46
N ILE A 262 13.47 0.65 4.81
CA ILE A 262 13.14 1.17 6.14
C ILE A 262 12.26 2.39 5.92
N PHE A 263 11.14 2.46 6.63
CA PHE A 263 10.23 3.59 6.65
C PHE A 263 10.12 4.13 8.08
N ALA A 264 10.23 5.44 8.25
CA ALA A 264 10.05 6.13 9.51
C ALA A 264 9.09 7.32 9.33
N ARG A 265 8.23 7.54 10.32
CA ARG A 265 7.39 8.74 10.44
C ARG A 265 7.51 9.32 11.84
N GLY A 266 7.34 10.65 11.96
CA GLY A 266 7.59 11.40 13.18
C GLY A 266 8.98 12.04 13.20
N GLY A 267 9.70 11.93 14.31
CA GLY A 267 11.04 12.47 14.49
C GLY A 267 12.13 11.75 13.68
N PRO A 268 13.33 12.33 13.55
CA PRO A 268 14.40 11.72 12.78
C PRO A 268 14.89 10.41 13.40
N VAL A 269 15.28 9.46 12.55
CA VAL A 269 15.80 8.14 12.95
C VAL A 269 17.08 7.85 12.19
N ARG A 270 18.17 7.65 12.92
CA ARG A 270 19.44 7.24 12.35
C ARG A 270 19.48 5.71 12.22
N ALA A 271 19.57 5.22 10.99
CA ALA A 271 19.69 3.82 10.63
C ALA A 271 21.11 3.54 10.12
N GLU A 272 22.07 3.25 11.00
CA GLU A 272 23.44 2.96 10.55
C GLU A 272 23.54 1.56 9.94
N PRO A 273 24.19 1.35 8.77
CA PRO A 273 24.97 2.31 7.99
C PRO A 273 24.19 3.02 6.86
N PHE A 274 22.87 2.88 6.81
CA PHE A 274 21.99 3.34 5.72
C PHE A 274 21.68 4.85 5.73
N GLY A 275 21.99 5.56 6.82
CA GLY A 275 21.87 7.01 6.93
C GLY A 275 20.81 7.46 7.92
N THR A 276 20.32 8.68 7.78
CA THR A 276 19.26 9.25 8.64
C THR A 276 17.97 9.38 7.84
N LEU A 277 16.88 8.96 8.45
CA LEU A 277 15.51 9.10 7.97
C LEU A 277 14.86 10.30 8.67
N ASP A 278 14.21 11.17 7.92
CA ASP A 278 13.47 12.34 8.41
C ASP A 278 12.26 12.62 7.50
N VAL A 279 11.53 13.71 7.72
CA VAL A 279 10.36 14.06 6.88
C VAL A 279 10.72 14.25 5.40
N GLU A 280 11.93 14.74 5.09
CA GLU A 280 12.37 14.93 3.71
C GLU A 280 12.83 13.62 3.07
N ARG A 281 13.34 12.68 3.88
CA ARG A 281 13.79 11.35 3.48
C ARG A 281 13.22 10.29 4.43
N PRO A 282 11.90 10.03 4.40
CA PRO A 282 11.27 9.18 5.41
C PRO A 282 11.49 7.70 5.17
N PHE A 283 12.17 7.34 4.08
CA PHE A 283 12.53 5.98 3.81
C PHE A 283 13.89 5.85 3.12
N VAL A 284 14.43 4.64 3.21
CA VAL A 284 15.57 4.20 2.42
C VAL A 284 15.22 2.86 1.79
N ASN A 285 15.61 2.68 0.53
CA ASN A 285 15.69 1.38 -0.13
C ASN A 285 17.18 1.10 -0.37
N ALA A 286 17.70 0.00 0.15
CA ALA A 286 19.09 -0.36 0.07
C ALA A 286 19.25 -1.83 -0.34
N ALA A 287 19.95 -2.06 -1.44
CA ALA A 287 20.47 -3.40 -1.74
C ALA A 287 21.69 -3.66 -0.84
N ILE A 288 21.71 -4.78 -0.14
CA ILE A 288 22.83 -5.18 0.68
C ILE A 288 23.98 -5.60 -0.24
N GLU A 289 25.05 -4.83 -0.25
CA GLU A 289 26.22 -5.20 -1.03
C GLU A 289 26.93 -6.41 -0.37
N PRO A 290 27.37 -7.42 -1.14
CA PRO A 290 28.01 -8.62 -0.57
C PRO A 290 29.22 -8.32 0.33
N ARG A 291 29.96 -7.24 0.06
CA ARG A 291 31.09 -6.81 0.91
C ARG A 291 30.69 -6.30 2.29
N HIS A 292 29.43 -5.92 2.49
CA HIS A 292 28.89 -5.42 3.76
C HIS A 292 28.20 -6.53 4.57
N GLU A 293 28.03 -7.72 4.01
CA GLU A 293 27.33 -8.86 4.64
C GLU A 293 27.93 -9.21 6.01
N THR A 294 29.26 -9.36 6.10
CA THR A 294 29.95 -9.64 7.36
C THR A 294 29.74 -8.55 8.42
N ALA A 295 29.70 -7.27 8.00
CA ALA A 295 29.48 -6.15 8.92
C ALA A 295 28.02 -6.09 9.42
N LEU A 296 27.08 -6.63 8.64
CA LEU A 296 25.65 -6.65 8.91
C LEU A 296 25.15 -8.00 9.46
N ALA A 297 26.03 -8.98 9.65
CA ALA A 297 25.66 -10.32 10.12
C ALA A 297 24.92 -10.30 11.47
N GLY A 298 25.24 -9.35 12.34
CA GLY A 298 24.53 -9.15 13.60
C GLY A 298 23.26 -8.31 13.49
N GLY A 299 22.86 -7.87 12.30
CA GLY A 299 21.84 -6.84 12.07
C GLY A 299 22.39 -5.42 12.05
N PHE A 300 21.50 -4.44 12.18
CA PHE A 300 21.82 -3.01 12.22
C PHE A 300 21.04 -2.29 13.32
N ASN A 301 21.42 -1.05 13.63
CA ASN A 301 20.79 -0.28 14.69
C ASN A 301 19.95 0.87 14.13
N LEU A 302 18.78 1.05 14.71
CA LEU A 302 17.97 2.25 14.60
C LEU A 302 18.16 3.05 15.89
N VAL A 303 18.48 4.33 15.77
CA VAL A 303 18.58 5.26 16.91
C VAL A 303 17.65 6.43 16.65
N ALA A 304 16.63 6.58 17.50
CA ALA A 304 15.66 7.67 17.38
C ALA A 304 16.25 8.98 17.91
N GLU A 305 16.32 10.02 17.07
CA GLU A 305 16.76 11.37 17.47
C GLU A 305 15.57 12.25 17.93
N GLY A 306 14.34 11.81 17.60
CA GLY A 306 13.07 12.28 18.13
C GLY A 306 12.06 11.12 18.21
N ASP A 307 10.86 11.36 18.74
CA ASP A 307 9.83 10.31 18.85
C ASP A 307 9.34 9.90 17.47
N ALA A 308 9.44 8.61 17.13
CA ALA A 308 9.19 8.12 15.78
C ALA A 308 8.58 6.71 15.77
N ASP A 309 7.74 6.45 14.77
CA ASP A 309 7.33 5.10 14.42
C ASP A 309 8.16 4.61 13.24
N VAL A 310 8.71 3.40 13.35
CA VAL A 310 9.59 2.81 12.33
C VAL A 310 9.15 1.40 11.98
N VAL A 311 9.22 1.05 10.71
CA VAL A 311 9.09 -0.32 10.22
C VAL A 311 10.20 -0.60 9.21
N ALA A 312 10.76 -1.80 9.25
CA ALA A 312 11.70 -2.26 8.25
C ALA A 312 11.15 -3.49 7.52
N PHE A 313 11.57 -3.65 6.28
CA PHE A 313 11.24 -4.78 5.44
C PHE A 313 12.51 -5.33 4.85
N TYR A 314 12.72 -6.63 4.95
CA TYR A 314 13.86 -7.29 4.34
C TYR A 314 13.37 -8.37 3.39
N THR A 315 13.84 -8.33 2.15
CA THR A 315 13.59 -9.36 1.15
C THR A 315 14.94 -10.00 0.82
N PRO A 316 15.19 -11.26 1.19
CA PRO A 316 16.43 -11.97 0.86
C PRO A 316 16.73 -11.98 -0.65
N PRO A 317 17.93 -12.37 -1.09
CA PRO A 317 18.20 -12.67 -2.50
C PRO A 317 17.39 -13.88 -2.96
N GLY A 318 16.86 -13.82 -4.20
CA GLY A 318 15.96 -14.82 -4.79
C GLY A 318 16.61 -15.69 -5.84
#